data_AF-A0A3P8Q1C5-F1
#
_entry.id   AF-A0A3P8Q1C5-F1
#
_cell.length_a   1.000
_cell.length_b   1.000
_cell.length_c   1.000
_cell.angle_alpha   90.00
_cell.angle_beta   90.00
_cell.angle_gamma   90.00
#
_symmetry.space_group_name_H-M   'P 1'
#
loop_
_entity.id
_entity.type
_entity.pdbx_description
1 polymer ?
#
loop_
_entity_poly.entity_id
_entity_poly.type
_entity_poly.pdbx_seq_one_letter_code
_entity_poly.pdbx_strand_id
1 'polypeptide(L)'
;IGVGKLLSTCVCPCRKLTSIAFNDMNPFPSRLLRNRRVLHLERLQAELRELEEQHKEFITESVVRKDKELDVMVSEDDEDL
;
A
#
# COMPACT_ATOMS: atom_id res chain seq x y z
N ILE A 1 30.62 14.42 53.71
CA ILE A 1 29.39 13.64 53.41
C ILE A 1 28.91 14.00 52.00
N GLY A 2 29.18 13.12 51.03
CA GLY A 2 28.16 12.65 50.07
C GLY A 2 27.46 13.58 49.07
N VAL A 3 28.10 14.58 48.45
CA VAL A 3 27.49 15.24 47.26
C VAL A 3 27.76 14.51 45.94
N GLY A 4 28.83 13.70 45.86
CA GLY A 4 29.16 12.91 44.68
C GLY A 4 28.38 11.58 44.54
N LYS A 5 27.63 11.17 45.56
CA LYS A 5 26.92 9.87 45.59
C LYS A 5 25.46 9.96 45.12
N LEU A 6 24.91 11.18 44.95
CA LEU A 6 23.52 11.40 44.52
C LEU A 6 23.33 11.42 43.00
N LEU A 7 24.38 11.69 42.22
CA LEU A 7 24.31 11.68 40.75
C LEU A 7 24.48 10.27 40.16
N SER A 8 25.03 9.33 40.93
CA SER A 8 25.20 7.93 40.49
C SER A 8 23.93 7.08 40.65
N THR A 9 22.96 7.49 41.46
CA THR A 9 21.67 6.80 41.60
C THR A 9 20.64 7.25 40.57
N CYS A 10 20.85 8.40 39.93
CA CYS A 10 20.07 8.85 38.76
C CYS A 10 20.64 8.31 37.44
N VAL A 11 21.46 7.26 37.47
CA VAL A 11 21.77 6.49 36.28
C VAL A 11 20.72 5.40 36.15
N CYS A 12 19.46 5.80 35.92
CA CYS A 12 18.52 4.89 35.30
C CYS A 12 19.17 4.47 33.98
N PRO A 13 19.54 3.19 33.80
CA PRO A 13 20.24 2.79 32.58
C PRO A 13 19.33 3.18 31.42
N CYS A 14 19.77 4.10 30.57
CA CYS A 14 18.91 4.73 29.55
C CYS A 14 18.10 3.67 28.78
N ARG A 15 18.71 2.50 28.55
CA ARG A 15 18.10 1.30 27.97
C ARG A 15 16.80 0.85 28.64
N LYS A 16 16.71 0.87 29.97
CA LYS A 16 15.47 0.54 30.71
C LYS A 16 14.39 1.58 30.45
N LEU A 17 14.73 2.87 30.46
CA LEU A 17 13.78 3.94 30.13
C LEU A 17 13.30 3.85 28.68
N THR A 18 14.20 3.54 27.73
CA THR A 18 13.83 3.31 26.33
C THR A 18 12.89 2.10 26.21
N SER A 19 13.17 1.01 26.92
CA SER A 19 12.27 -0.16 26.91
C SER A 19 10.89 0.18 27.45
N ILE A 20 10.80 0.87 28.58
CA ILE A 20 9.51 1.25 29.17
C ILE A 20 8.74 2.17 28.22
N ALA A 21 9.38 3.18 27.64
CA ALA A 21 8.70 4.12 26.74
C ALA A 21 8.20 3.47 25.43
N PHE A 22 9.00 2.57 24.82
CA PHE A 22 8.71 2.07 23.47
C PHE A 22 8.11 0.65 23.43
N ASN A 23 8.20 -0.11 24.52
CA ASN A 23 7.56 -1.42 24.65
C ASN A 23 6.34 -1.34 25.58
N ASP A 24 6.53 -0.92 26.83
CA ASP A 24 5.50 -1.08 27.88
C ASP A 24 4.44 0.02 27.84
N MET A 25 4.85 1.27 27.64
CA MET A 25 3.97 2.45 27.58
C MET A 25 3.53 2.79 26.15
N ASN A 26 3.99 2.04 25.15
CA ASN A 26 3.65 2.35 23.76
C ASN A 26 2.21 1.90 23.45
N PRO A 27 1.26 2.83 23.23
CA PRO A 27 -0.13 2.47 22.91
C PRO A 27 -0.26 1.79 21.54
N PHE A 28 0.79 1.81 20.72
CA PHE A 28 0.83 1.18 19.40
C PHE A 28 2.07 0.28 19.27
N PRO A 29 2.01 -0.94 19.81
CA PRO A 29 3.09 -1.91 19.67
C PRO A 29 3.50 -2.07 18.21
N SER A 30 4.81 -2.11 17.94
CA SER A 30 5.35 -2.19 16.57
C SER A 30 4.76 -3.34 15.76
N ARG A 31 4.48 -4.48 16.41
CA ARG A 31 3.78 -5.64 15.85
C ARG A 31 2.35 -5.32 15.41
N LEU A 32 1.59 -4.57 16.22
CA LEU A 32 0.22 -4.17 15.88
C LEU A 32 0.19 -3.28 14.64
N LEU A 33 1.10 -2.28 14.59
CA LEU A 33 1.22 -1.40 13.43
C LEU A 33 1.66 -2.16 12.18
N ARG A 34 2.59 -3.11 12.30
CA ARG A 34 3.01 -3.98 11.18
C ARG A 34 1.84 -4.82 10.67
N ASN A 35 1.08 -5.46 11.55
CA ASN A 35 -0.07 -6.28 11.17
C ASN A 35 -1.14 -5.45 10.45
N ARG A 36 -1.45 -4.25 10.96
CA ARG A 36 -2.40 -3.33 10.31
C ARG A 36 -1.92 -2.90 8.92
N ARG A 37 -0.62 -2.61 8.77
CA ARG A 37 -0.04 -2.26 7.47
C ARG A 37 -0.12 -3.41 6.48
N VAL A 38 0.19 -4.64 6.90
CA VAL A 38 0.08 -5.83 6.04
C VAL A 38 -1.35 -6.02 5.57
N LEU A 39 -2.31 -6.06 6.51
CA LEU A 39 -3.73 -6.22 6.17
C LEU A 39 -4.24 -5.12 5.22
N HIS A 40 -3.85 -3.88 5.46
CA HIS A 40 -4.24 -2.77 4.59
C HIS A 40 -3.63 -2.89 3.19
N LEU A 41 -2.35 -3.29 3.11
CA LEU A 41 -1.65 -3.48 1.84
C LEU A 41 -2.26 -4.64 1.04
N GLU A 42 -2.61 -5.75 1.68
CA GLU A 42 -3.28 -6.88 1.03
C GLU A 42 -4.62 -6.45 0.40
N ARG A 43 -5.42 -5.65 1.11
CA ARG A 43 -6.69 -5.11 0.59
C ARG A 43 -6.46 -4.20 -0.62
N LEU A 44 -5.54 -3.24 -0.51
CA LEU A 44 -5.22 -2.34 -1.62
C LEU A 44 -4.72 -3.09 -2.86
N GLN A 45 -3.92 -4.14 -2.66
CA GLN A 45 -3.44 -4.96 -3.78
C GLN A 45 -4.56 -5.75 -4.46
N ALA A 46 -5.57 -6.19 -3.71
CA ALA A 46 -6.75 -6.83 -4.28
C ALA A 46 -7.57 -5.83 -5.10
N GLU A 47 -7.89 -4.67 -4.52
CA GLU A 47 -8.64 -3.60 -5.21
C GLU A 47 -7.93 -3.13 -6.49
N LEU A 48 -6.61 -2.95 -6.46
CA LEU A 48 -5.83 -2.58 -7.65
C LEU A 48 -5.92 -3.63 -8.75
N ARG A 49 -5.87 -4.92 -8.39
CA ARG A 49 -5.96 -6.02 -9.36
C ARG A 49 -7.33 -6.04 -10.06
N GLU A 50 -8.40 -5.86 -9.30
CA GLU A 50 -9.77 -5.79 -9.85
C GLU A 50 -9.90 -4.63 -10.84
N LEU A 51 -9.38 -3.44 -10.49
CA LEU A 51 -9.40 -2.29 -11.39
C LEU A 51 -8.52 -2.49 -12.63
N GLU A 52 -7.37 -3.13 -12.50
CA GLU A 52 -6.49 -3.45 -13.63
C GLU A 52 -7.14 -4.45 -14.61
N GLU A 53 -7.91 -5.41 -14.10
CA GLU A 53 -8.68 -6.35 -14.93
C GLU A 53 -9.78 -5.62 -15.70
N GLN A 54 -10.59 -4.80 -15.03
CA GLN A 54 -11.62 -3.98 -15.67
C GLN A 54 -11.03 -3.03 -16.73
N HIS A 55 -9.88 -2.43 -16.46
CA HIS A 55 -9.22 -1.55 -17.42
C HIS A 55 -8.74 -2.32 -18.65
N LYS A 56 -8.20 -3.54 -18.49
CA LYS A 56 -7.83 -4.40 -19.61
C LYS A 56 -9.05 -4.77 -20.45
N GLU A 57 -10.13 -5.21 -19.83
CA GLU A 57 -11.39 -5.52 -20.51
C GLU A 57 -11.86 -4.32 -21.33
N PHE A 58 -11.93 -3.13 -20.71
CA PHE A 58 -12.32 -1.91 -21.41
C PHE A 58 -11.41 -1.59 -22.61
N ILE A 59 -10.09 -1.68 -22.45
CA ILE A 59 -9.16 -1.47 -23.56
C ILE A 59 -9.43 -2.49 -24.68
N THR A 60 -9.53 -3.78 -24.35
CA THR A 60 -9.77 -4.82 -25.35
C THR A 60 -11.09 -4.64 -26.08
N GLU A 61 -12.18 -4.31 -25.38
CA GLU A 61 -13.46 -3.99 -26.00
C GLU A 61 -13.35 -2.76 -26.90
N SER A 62 -12.63 -1.73 -26.46
CA SER A 62 -12.45 -0.51 -27.25
C SER A 62 -11.64 -0.75 -28.53
N VAL A 63 -10.64 -1.63 -28.48
CA VAL A 63 -9.85 -2.03 -29.65
C VAL A 63 -10.72 -2.85 -30.61
N VAL A 64 -11.43 -3.87 -30.12
CA VAL A 64 -12.33 -4.70 -30.94
C VAL A 64 -13.44 -3.87 -31.60
N ARG A 65 -14.01 -2.89 -30.90
CA ARG A 65 -15.02 -1.99 -31.48
C ARG A 65 -14.43 -1.11 -32.59
N LYS A 66 -13.23 -0.56 -32.39
CA LYS A 66 -12.54 0.24 -33.41
C LYS A 66 -12.15 -0.58 -34.64
N ASP A 67 -11.68 -1.81 -34.45
CA ASP A 67 -11.32 -2.70 -35.55
C ASP A 67 -12.55 -3.05 -36.39
N LYS A 68 -13.70 -3.29 -35.76
CA LYS A 68 -14.98 -3.53 -36.46
C LYS A 68 -15.49 -2.29 -37.19
N GLU A 69 -15.33 -1.10 -36.61
CA GLU A 69 -15.73 0.16 -37.25
C GLU A 69 -14.87 0.45 -38.50
N LEU A 70 -13.56 0.17 -38.42
CA LEU A 70 -12.65 0.25 -39.57
C LEU A 70 -12.99 -0.79 -40.65
N ASP A 71 -13.28 -2.03 -40.28
CA ASP A 71 -13.67 -3.09 -41.23
C ASP A 71 -14.97 -2.74 -41.98
N VAL A 72 -15.95 -2.17 -41.27
CA VAL A 72 -17.19 -1.67 -41.88
C VAL A 72 -16.92 -0.49 -42.83
N MET A 73 -16.13 0.50 -42.41
CA MET A 73 -15.80 1.65 -43.27
C MET A 73 -15.00 1.25 -44.52
N VAL A 74 -14.11 0.24 -44.42
CA VAL A 74 -13.34 -0.26 -45.55
C VAL A 74 -14.21 -1.07 -46.52
N SER A 75 -15.21 -1.80 -46.03
CA SER A 75 -16.14 -2.55 -46.88
C SER A 75 -17.12 -1.67 -47.65
N GLU A 76 -17.46 -0.48 -47.16
CA GLU A 76 -18.41 0.43 -47.84
C GLU A 76 -17.77 1.19 -49.03
N ASP A 77 -16.44 1.35 -49.06
CA ASP A 77 -15.72 2.07 -50.14
C ASP A 77 -15.40 1.17 -51.35
N ASP A 78 -15.58 -0.16 -51.23
CA ASP A 78 -15.32 -1.15 -52.28
C ASP A 78 -16.57 -1.56 -53.10
N GLU A 79 -17.77 -1.03 -52.79
CA GLU A 79 -19.02 -1.35 -53.54
C GLU A 79 -19.36 -0.40 -54.71
N ASP A 80 -18.55 0.64 -54.98
CA ASP A 80 -18.81 1.67 -56.00
C ASP A 80 -17.90 1.58 -57.27
N LEU A 81 -17.31 0.42 -57.60
CA LEU A 81 -16.51 0.18 -58.83
C LEU A 81 -17.11 -0.90 -59.75
#